data_AF-A0A1V1NQI6-F1
#
_entry.id   AF-A0A1V1NQI6-F1
#
_cell.length_a   1.000
_cell.length_b   1.000
_cell.length_c   1.000
_cell.angle_alpha   90.00
_cell.angle_beta   90.00
_cell.angle_gamma   90.00
#
_symmetry.space_group_name_H-M   'P 1'
#
loop_
_entity.id
_entity.type
_entity.pdbx_description
1 polymer ?
#
loop_
_entity_poly.entity_id
_entity_poly.type
_entity_poly.pdbx_seq_one_letter_code
_entity_poly.pdbx_strand_id
1 'polypeptide(L)' 'MNEEIKNIEIQLLLEGIYRIYGYDFRNYSLASLKRRLKQRMAAEKVDTISGLQERIFHQPESMQALFYDLSINVTE' A
#
# COMPACT_ATOMS: atom_id res chain seq x y z
N MET A 1 5.63 -16.33 4.70
CA MET A 1 6.29 -15.20 4.01
C MET A 1 7.32 -14.61 4.96
N ASN A 2 8.54 -14.33 4.51
CA ASN A 2 9.54 -13.69 5.36
C ASN A 2 9.09 -12.24 5.68
N GLU A 3 9.00 -11.87 6.97
CA GLU A 3 8.59 -10.51 7.39
C GLU A 3 9.56 -9.43 6.87
N GLU A 4 10.83 -9.76 6.70
CA GLU A 4 11.82 -8.87 6.09
C GLU A 4 11.47 -8.56 4.63
N ILE A 5 11.16 -9.59 3.84
CA ILE A 5 10.73 -9.42 2.44
C ILE A 5 9.48 -8.54 2.38
N LYS A 6 8.48 -8.80 3.23
CA LYS A 6 7.25 -8.02 3.26
C LYS A 6 7.51 -6.54 3.58
N ASN A 7 8.44 -6.24 4.48
CA ASN A 7 8.81 -4.86 4.80
C ASN A 7 9.45 -4.17 3.59
N ILE A 8 10.34 -4.88 2.88
CA ILE A 8 10.97 -4.38 1.65
C ILE A 8 9.92 -4.10 0.57
N GLU A 9 8.99 -5.03 0.33
CA GLU A 9 7.92 -4.83 -0.65
C GLU A 9 7.03 -3.62 -0.29
N ILE A 10 6.75 -3.41 1.01
CA ILE A 10 6.01 -2.22 1.46
C ILE A 10 6.80 -0.96 1.12
N GLN A 11 8.09 -0.90 1.43
CA GLN A 11 8.93 0.27 1.11
C GLN A 11 8.97 0.55 -0.39
N LEU A 12 9.14 -0.49 -1.22
CA LEU A 12 9.11 -0.38 -2.68
C LEU A 12 7.75 0.12 -3.18
N LEU A 13 6.64 -0.33 -2.56
CA LEU A 13 5.31 0.14 -2.91
C LEU A 13 5.16 1.63 -2.63
N LEU A 14 5.55 2.08 -1.43
CA LEU A 14 5.45 3.50 -1.05
C LEU A 14 6.34 4.39 -1.93
N GLU A 15 7.55 3.93 -2.25
CA GLU A 15 8.45 4.65 -3.15
C GLU A 15 7.88 4.74 -4.57
N GLY A 16 7.31 3.65 -5.09
CA GLY A 16 6.64 3.66 -6.40
C GLY A 16 5.44 4.59 -6.41
N ILE A 17 4.62 4.59 -5.35
CA ILE A 17 3.49 5.53 -5.21
C ILE A 17 3.98 6.98 -5.23
N TYR A 18 5.04 7.29 -4.47
CA TYR A 18 5.62 8.64 -4.44
C TYR A 18 6.11 9.07 -5.83
N ARG A 19 6.81 8.18 -6.56
CA ARG A 19 7.36 8.50 -7.89
C ARG A 19 6.30 8.64 -8.98
N ILE A 20 5.25 7.83 -8.95
CA ILE A 20 4.24 7.77 -10.02
C ILE A 20 3.11 8.78 -9.76
N TYR A 21 2.66 8.89 -8.51
CA TYR A 21 1.47 9.68 -8.14
C TYR A 21 1.79 10.91 -7.28
N GLY A 22 3.01 11.05 -6.76
CA GLY A 22 3.41 12.20 -5.93
C GLY A 22 2.91 12.16 -4.48
N TYR A 23 2.19 11.12 -4.06
CA TYR A 23 1.72 10.99 -2.69
C TYR A 23 2.78 10.38 -1.77
N ASP A 24 3.07 11.04 -0.65
CA ASP A 24 4.08 10.57 0.30
C ASP A 24 3.44 9.97 1.57
N PHE A 25 3.42 8.65 1.63
CA PHE A 25 2.97 7.88 2.79
C PHE A 25 4.13 7.28 3.60
N ARG A 26 5.38 7.60 3.27
CA ARG A 26 6.58 6.98 3.87
C ARG A 26 6.77 7.34 5.35
N ASN A 27 6.14 8.41 5.81
CA ASN A 27 6.17 8.85 7.22
C ASN A 27 5.13 8.15 8.11
N TYR A 28 4.30 7.26 7.57
CA TYR A 28 3.31 6.52 8.36
C TYR A 28 3.97 5.37 9.13
N SER A 29 3.43 5.05 10.31
CA SER A 29 3.91 3.89 11.05
C SER A 29 3.73 2.60 10.24
N LEU A 30 4.74 1.74 10.26
CA LEU A 30 4.70 0.47 9.52
C LEU A 30 3.55 -0.43 9.97
N ALA A 31 3.18 -0.39 11.26
CA ALA A 31 2.04 -1.12 11.80
C ALA A 31 0.70 -0.64 11.19
N SER A 32 0.51 0.68 11.12
CA SER A 32 -0.66 1.28 10.48
C SER A 32 -0.75 0.93 8.99
N LEU A 33 0.38 1.00 8.28
CA LEU A 33 0.46 0.64 6.87
C LEU A 33 0.15 -0.83 6.64
N LYS A 34 0.78 -1.75 7.39
CA LYS A 34 0.55 -3.20 7.26
C LYS A 34 -0.93 -3.57 7.42
N ARG A 35 -1.64 -2.95 8.37
CA ARG A 35 -3.07 -3.20 8.58
C ARG A 35 -3.90 -2.78 7.37
N ARG A 36 -3.69 -1.56 6.86
CA ARG A 36 -4.44 -1.02 5.71
C ARG A 36 -4.11 -1.77 4.42
N LEU A 37 -2.83 -2.03 4.17
CA LEU A 37 -2.39 -2.82 3.01
C LEU A 37 -2.97 -4.23 3.06
N LYS A 38 -3.07 -4.88 4.23
CA LYS A 38 -3.71 -6.19 4.35
C LYS A 38 -5.20 -6.15 3.98
N GLN A 39 -5.93 -5.10 4.38
CA GLN A 39 -7.33 -4.93 4.00
C GLN A 39 -7.46 -4.72 2.48
N ARG A 40 -6.59 -3.89 1.91
CA ARG A 40 -6.55 -3.64 0.46
C ARG A 40 -6.21 -4.90 -0.34
N MET A 41 -5.23 -5.69 0.11
CA MET A 41 -4.89 -6.98 -0.50
C MET A 41 -6.09 -7.93 -0.55
N ALA A 42 -6.86 -8.01 0.53
CA ALA A 42 -8.07 -8.83 0.58
C ALA A 42 -9.16 -8.34 -0.39
N ALA A 43 -9.33 -7.02 -0.53
CA ALA A 43 -10.28 -6.41 -1.46
C ALA A 43 -9.88 -6.66 -2.93
N GLU A 44 -8.58 -6.56 -3.24
CA GLU A 44 -8.01 -6.77 -4.59
C GLU A 44 -7.81 -8.25 -4.96
N LYS A 45 -8.00 -9.15 -3.99
CA LYS A 45 -7.78 -10.60 -4.08
C LYS A 45 -6.36 -10.96 -4.50
N VAL A 46 -5.37 -10.38 -3.82
CA VAL A 46 -3.94 -10.62 -4.04
C VAL A 46 -3.26 -11.14 -2.76
N ASP A 47 -2.30 -12.03 -2.92
CA ASP A 47 -1.67 -12.74 -1.80
C ASP A 47 -0.35 -12.11 -1.32
N THR A 48 0.24 -11.21 -2.12
CA THR A 48 1.54 -10.57 -1.84
C THR A 48 1.47 -9.05 -2.00
N ILE A 49 2.41 -8.33 -1.37
CA ILE A 49 2.50 -6.87 -1.55
C ILE A 49 2.94 -6.55 -2.99
N SER A 50 3.80 -7.36 -3.59
CA SER A 50 4.15 -7.22 -5.01
C SER A 50 2.94 -7.40 -5.95
N GLY A 51 2.03 -8.33 -5.65
CA GLY A 51 0.77 -8.46 -6.39
C GLY A 51 -0.14 -7.24 -6.22
N LEU A 52 -0.13 -6.64 -5.02
CA LEU A 52 -0.81 -5.37 -4.79
C LEU A 52 -0.14 -4.21 -5.56
N GLN A 53 1.20 -4.18 -5.66
CA GLN A 53 1.93 -3.18 -6.46
C GLN A 53 1.52 -3.23 -7.93
N GLU A 54 1.46 -4.43 -8.53
CA GLU A 54 1.00 -4.61 -9.91
C GLU A 54 -0.38 -3.97 -10.12
N ARG A 55 -1.34 -4.27 -9.23
CA ARG A 55 -2.67 -3.68 -9.27
C ARG A 55 -2.62 -2.16 -9.17
N ILE A 56 -1.94 -1.62 -8.17
CA ILE A 56 -1.89 -0.18 -7.92
C ILE A 56 -1.27 0.58 -9.09
N PHE A 57 -0.17 0.08 -9.67
CA PHE A 57 0.55 0.79 -10.72
C PHE A 57 -0.09 0.65 -12.10
N HIS A 58 -0.92 -0.38 -12.31
CA HIS A 58 -1.57 -0.61 -13.61
C HIS A 58 -3.08 -0.32 -13.62
N GLN A 59 -3.72 -0.15 -12.46
CA GLN A 59 -5.16 0.06 -12.34
C GLN A 59 -5.43 1.33 -11.51
N PRO A 60 -5.81 2.45 -12.15
CA PRO A 60 -6.06 3.72 -11.47
C PRO A 60 -7.08 3.63 -10.31
N GLU A 61 -8.07 2.75 -10.45
CA GLU A 61 -9.11 2.52 -9.44
C GLU A 61 -8.52 1.93 -8.15
N SER A 62 -7.57 1.00 -8.28
CA SER A 62 -6.87 0.40 -7.13
C SER A 62 -6.03 1.44 -6.39
N MET A 63 -5.35 2.33 -7.10
CA MET A 63 -4.60 3.43 -6.49
C MET A 63 -5.54 4.42 -5.79
N GLN A 64 -6.63 4.82 -6.44
CA GLN A 64 -7.61 5.72 -5.85
C GLN A 64 -8.19 5.14 -4.55
N ALA A 65 -8.54 3.86 -4.56
CA ALA A 65 -9.10 3.20 -3.41
C ALA A 65 -8.05 3.03 -2.28
N LEU A 66 -6.80 2.72 -2.61
CA LEU A 66 -5.70 2.75 -1.62
C LEU A 66 -5.52 4.15 -1.02
N PHE A 67 -5.54 5.20 -1.85
CA PHE A 67 -5.41 6.58 -1.39
C PHE A 67 -6.46 6.91 -0.35
N TYR A 68 -7.72 6.55 -0.58
CA TYR A 68 -8.79 6.69 0.41
C TYR A 68 -8.50 5.88 1.68
N ASP A 69 -8.09 4.62 1.55
CA ASP A 69 -7.75 3.80 2.73
C ASP A 69 -6.65 4.45 3.57
N LEU A 70 -5.63 5.04 2.96
CA LEU A 70 -4.50 5.65 3.67
C LEU A 70 -4.84 7.05 4.21
N SER A 71 -5.73 7.79 3.55
CA SER A 71 -6.09 9.17 3.89
C SER A 71 -7.19 9.28 4.95
N ILE A 72 -8.08 8.30 5.05
CA ILE A 72 -9.34 8.47 5.79
C ILE A 72 -9.19 8.52 7.33
N ASN A 73 -8.07 8.18 7.99
CA ASN A 73 -8.03 8.29 9.47
C ASN A 73 -6.65 8.51 10.11
N VAL A 74 -6.44 9.72 10.64
CA VAL A 74 -6.04 9.94 12.04
C VAL A 74 -7.34 9.75 12.84
N THR A 75 -7.55 8.58 13.44
CA THR A 75 -8.53 8.43 14.52
C THR A 75 -7.78 8.71 15.81
N GLU A 76 -8.22 9.75 16.52
CA GLU A 76 -7.90 10.01 17.93
C GLU A 76 -8.15 8.79 18.83
#